data_AF-A0A3S1AU44-F1
#
_entry.id   AF-A0A3S1AU44-F1
#
_cell.length_a   1.000
_cell.length_b   1.000
_cell.length_c   1.000
_cell.angle_alpha   90.00
_cell.angle_beta   90.00
_cell.angle_gamma   90.00
#
_symmetry.space_group_name_H-M   'P 1'
#
loop_
_entity.id
_entity.type
_entity.pdbx_description
1 polymer ?
#
loop_
_entity_poly.entity_id
_entity_poly.type
_entity_poly.pdbx_seq_one_letter_code
_entity_poly.pdbx_strand_id
1 'polypeptide(L)'
;MKLAYITEYDVLNKTSWSRNLQGLCTAGSYIAQELTEQNVPIDYIGALAKRYQIITRAKWSIYRNIYKKDYYRSYEPIISKNYARQIEQKLKQSNASVALCPENIVLIAYIECKQPLVL
;
A
#
# COMPACT_ATOMS: atom_id res chain seq x y z
N MET A 1 -14.80 11.30 -13.40
CA MET A 1 -13.68 10.33 -13.49
C MET A 1 -13.52 9.67 -12.13
N LYS A 2 -13.41 8.33 -12.05
CA LYS A 2 -13.30 7.61 -10.77
C LYS A 2 -11.86 7.18 -10.52
N LEU A 3 -11.37 7.37 -9.30
CA LEU A 3 -10.02 7.03 -8.89
C LEU A 3 -9.99 5.75 -8.06
N ALA A 4 -9.05 4.86 -8.33
CA ALA A 4 -8.68 3.80 -7.40
C ALA A 4 -7.56 4.35 -6.50
N TYR A 5 -7.86 4.54 -5.22
CA TYR A 5 -6.95 5.12 -4.24
C TYR A 5 -6.23 4.00 -3.49
N ILE A 6 -4.96 3.78 -3.81
CA ILE A 6 -4.21 2.60 -3.39
C ILE A 6 -3.32 2.92 -2.18
N THR A 7 -3.48 2.17 -1.10
CA THR A 7 -2.70 2.30 0.14
C THR A 7 -2.37 0.92 0.74
N GLU A 8 -1.32 0.80 1.56
CA GLU A 8 -1.10 -0.45 2.31
C GLU A 8 -2.14 -0.65 3.42
N TYR A 9 -2.51 0.44 4.08
CA TYR A 9 -3.39 0.45 5.23
C TYR A 9 -4.83 0.73 4.82
N ASP A 10 -5.76 0.63 5.78
CA ASP A 10 -7.15 1.00 5.58
C ASP A 10 -7.35 2.50 5.86
N VAL A 11 -7.54 3.30 4.81
CA VAL A 11 -7.74 4.76 4.93
C VAL A 11 -8.98 5.10 5.76
N LEU A 12 -10.03 4.29 5.67
CA LEU A 12 -11.30 4.56 6.33
C LEU A 12 -11.29 4.16 7.81
N ASN A 13 -10.41 3.23 8.19
CA ASN A 13 -10.31 2.73 9.55
C ASN A 13 -9.07 3.24 10.29
N LYS A 14 -9.19 4.44 10.90
CA LYS A 14 -8.12 5.07 11.70
C LYS A 14 -7.58 4.21 12.84
N THR A 15 -8.42 3.35 13.42
CA THR A 15 -8.02 2.47 14.54
C THR A 15 -7.06 1.35 14.10
N SER A 16 -7.04 1.03 12.80
CA SER A 16 -6.15 0.01 12.23
C SER A 16 -4.74 0.52 11.95
N TRP A 17 -4.51 1.84 12.06
CA TRP A 17 -3.27 2.46 11.65
C TRP A 17 -2.11 2.11 12.57
N SER A 18 -0.94 1.89 11.99
CA SER A 18 0.27 1.65 12.77
C SER A 18 0.65 2.91 13.55
N ARG A 19 0.97 2.76 14.84
CA ARG A 19 1.46 3.87 15.68
C ARG A 19 2.70 4.57 15.10
N ASN A 20 3.53 3.83 14.37
CA ASN A 20 4.79 4.37 13.81
C ASN A 20 4.59 5.04 12.45
N LEU A 21 3.39 4.98 11.87
CA LEU A 21 3.10 5.51 10.52
C LEU A 21 1.95 6.53 10.56
N GLN A 22 1.65 7.12 11.71
CA GLN A 22 0.52 8.05 11.86
C GLN A 22 0.60 9.24 10.91
N GLY A 23 1.80 9.81 10.71
CA GLY A 23 1.99 10.92 9.77
C GLY A 23 1.66 10.54 8.33
N LEU A 24 2.13 9.38 7.87
CA LEU A 24 1.81 8.85 6.54
C LEU A 24 0.30 8.61 6.41
N CYS A 25 -0.28 7.90 7.38
CA CYS A 25 -1.70 7.58 7.35
C CYS A 25 -2.61 8.82 7.35
N THR A 26 -2.21 9.84 8.12
CA THR A 26 -2.94 11.11 8.19
C THR A 26 -2.84 11.87 6.89
N ALA A 27 -1.66 11.94 6.27
CA ALA A 27 -1.48 12.59 4.97
C ALA A 27 -2.33 11.92 3.88
N GLY A 28 -2.28 10.59 3.76
CA GLY A 28 -3.14 9.87 2.81
C GLY A 28 -4.63 10.04 3.09
N SER A 29 -5.04 10.00 4.37
CA SER A 29 -6.43 10.28 4.74
C SER A 29 -6.87 11.69 4.35
N TYR A 30 -6.00 12.69 4.49
CA TYR A 30 -6.32 14.07 4.14
C TYR A 30 -6.45 14.25 2.63
N ILE A 31 -5.54 13.65 1.84
CA ILE A 31 -5.63 13.67 0.38
C ILE A 31 -6.95 13.03 -0.10
N ALA A 32 -7.30 11.86 0.45
CA ALA A 32 -8.56 11.20 0.10
C ALA A 32 -9.79 12.05 0.47
N GLN A 33 -9.74 12.75 1.61
CA GLN A 33 -10.81 13.64 2.05
C GLN A 33 -10.98 14.81 1.08
N GLU A 34 -9.90 15.53 0.76
CA GLU A 34 -9.90 16.67 -0.16
C GLU A 34 -10.42 16.30 -1.56
N LEU A 35 -10.02 15.14 -2.08
CA LEU A 35 -10.54 14.61 -3.35
C LEU A 35 -12.06 14.36 -3.27
N THR A 36 -12.53 13.80 -2.15
CA THR A 36 -13.96 13.55 -1.93
C THR A 36 -14.75 14.85 -1.84
N GLU A 37 -14.22 15.86 -1.14
CA GLU A 37 -14.82 17.21 -1.03
C GLU A 37 -14.92 17.90 -2.40
N GLN A 38 -13.98 17.62 -3.31
CA GLN A 38 -14.03 18.06 -4.70
C GLN A 38 -14.95 17.19 -5.60
N ASN A 39 -15.79 16.34 -5.00
CA ASN A 39 -16.71 15.42 -5.67
C ASN A 39 -16.01 14.41 -6.61
N VAL A 40 -14.75 14.06 -6.32
CA VAL A 40 -14.05 12.98 -7.05
C VAL A 40 -14.44 11.64 -6.44
N PRO A 41 -15.10 10.74 -7.20
CA PRO A 41 -15.47 9.43 -6.67
C PRO A 41 -14.23 8.53 -6.53
N ILE A 42 -14.12 7.87 -5.36
CA ILE A 42 -12.96 7.05 -4.99
C ILE A 42 -13.38 5.60 -4.73
N ASP A 43 -12.64 4.65 -5.30
CA ASP A 43 -12.56 3.26 -4.84
C ASP A 43 -11.33 3.10 -3.95
N TYR A 44 -11.55 2.80 -2.67
CA TYR A 44 -10.45 2.59 -1.72
C TYR A 44 -9.85 1.18 -1.89
N ILE A 45 -8.62 1.12 -2.42
CA ILE A 45 -7.85 -0.11 -2.60
C ILE A 45 -6.80 -0.20 -1.49
N GLY A 46 -7.28 -0.44 -0.26
CA GLY A 46 -6.45 -0.45 0.95
C GLY A 46 -6.42 -1.80 1.66
N ALA A 47 -6.06 -1.78 2.95
CA ALA A 47 -6.13 -2.92 3.87
C ALA A 47 -5.43 -4.19 3.33
N LEU A 48 -4.17 -4.05 2.89
CA LEU A 48 -3.43 -5.15 2.29
C LEU A 48 -2.90 -6.12 3.35
N ALA A 49 -3.07 -7.42 3.11
CA ALA A 49 -2.65 -8.46 4.04
C ALA A 49 -1.13 -8.65 4.04
N LYS A 50 -0.53 -8.59 5.23
CA LYS A 50 0.92 -8.73 5.47
C LYS A 50 1.37 -10.19 5.59
N ARG A 51 1.04 -11.01 4.59
CA ARG A 51 1.19 -12.48 4.61
C ARG A 51 2.61 -12.97 4.95
N TYR A 52 3.63 -12.25 4.50
CA TYR A 52 5.03 -12.65 4.66
C TYR A 52 5.73 -12.00 5.86
N GLN A 53 5.00 -11.27 6.72
CA GLN A 53 5.60 -10.49 7.80
C GLN A 53 6.42 -11.33 8.78
N ILE A 54 6.01 -12.57 9.06
CA ILE A 54 6.71 -13.45 10.01
C ILE A 54 8.05 -13.90 9.41
N ILE A 55 8.03 -14.35 8.15
CA ILE A 55 9.22 -14.86 7.44
C ILE A 55 10.26 -13.74 7.29
N THR A 56 9.84 -12.55 6.84
CA THR A 56 10.77 -11.42 6.67
C THR A 56 11.27 -10.87 8.00
N ARG A 57 10.50 -11.02 9.09
CA ARG A 57 10.97 -10.68 10.45
C ARG A 57 12.03 -11.66 10.95
N ALA A 58 11.84 -12.96 10.70
CA ALA A 58 12.81 -13.98 11.06
C ALA A 58 14.14 -13.75 10.30
N LYS A 59 14.05 -13.49 9.00
CA LYS A 59 15.21 -13.15 8.18
C LYS A 59 15.93 -11.91 8.68
N TRP A 60 15.21 -10.83 8.99
CA TRP A 60 15.79 -9.64 9.61
C TRP A 60 16.51 -9.94 10.93
N SER A 61 15.91 -10.76 11.80
CA SER A 61 16.52 -11.16 13.08
C SER A 61 17.85 -11.89 12.87
N ILE A 62 17.94 -12.79 11.88
CA ILE A 62 19.17 -13.49 11.52
C ILE A 62 20.25 -12.50 11.07
N TYR A 63 19.91 -11.59 10.14
CA TYR A 63 20.83 -10.58 9.64
C TYR A 63 21.36 -9.68 10.75
N ARG A 64 20.48 -9.21 11.63
CA ARG A 64 20.84 -8.32 12.73
C ARG A 64 21.70 -9.01 13.79
N ASN A 65 21.35 -10.23 14.19
CA ASN A 65 21.96 -10.86 15.35
C ASN A 65 23.22 -11.67 15.01
N ILE A 66 23.24 -12.34 13.86
CA ILE A 66 24.36 -13.18 13.41
C ILE A 66 25.32 -12.37 12.56
N TYR A 67 24.81 -11.75 11.50
CA TYR A 67 25.64 -11.06 10.51
C TYR A 67 25.98 -9.61 10.90
N LYS A 68 25.39 -9.10 12.00
CA LYS A 68 25.54 -7.70 12.46
C LYS A 68 25.25 -6.67 11.36
N LYS A 69 24.32 -6.99 10.46
CA LYS A 69 23.88 -6.13 9.37
C LYS A 69 22.41 -5.79 9.54
N ASP A 70 22.04 -4.56 9.18
CA ASP A 70 20.63 -4.24 9.05
C ASP A 70 20.06 -4.79 7.74
N TYR A 71 18.77 -5.06 7.75
CA TYR A 71 18.08 -5.67 6.62
C TYR A 71 16.70 -5.05 6.42
N TYR A 72 16.52 -4.39 5.28
CA TYR A 72 15.29 -3.67 4.94
C TYR A 72 14.16 -4.63 4.53
N ARG A 73 13.63 -5.34 5.52
CA ARG A 73 12.67 -6.43 5.33
C ARG A 73 11.39 -6.02 4.59
N SER A 74 10.98 -4.75 4.71
CA SER A 74 9.75 -4.22 4.09
C SER A 74 9.88 -4.09 2.56
N TYR A 75 11.11 -4.07 2.04
CA TYR A 75 11.42 -3.90 0.62
C TYR A 75 11.77 -5.24 -0.05
N GLU A 76 11.51 -6.36 0.61
CA GLU A 76 11.72 -7.66 -0.02
C GLU A 76 10.78 -7.85 -1.22
N PRO A 77 11.29 -8.34 -2.37
CA PRO A 77 10.46 -8.56 -3.56
C PRO A 77 9.21 -9.41 -3.31
N ILE A 78 9.28 -10.36 -2.37
CA ILE A 78 8.13 -11.19 -2.01
C ILE A 78 6.99 -10.38 -1.37
N ILE A 79 7.30 -9.32 -0.62
CA ILE A 79 6.30 -8.42 -0.05
C ILE A 79 5.66 -7.59 -1.15
N SER A 80 6.47 -6.92 -1.98
CA SER A 80 5.95 -6.08 -3.07
C SER A 80 5.09 -6.89 -4.05
N LYS A 81 5.53 -8.09 -4.47
CA LYS A 81 4.74 -8.98 -5.33
C LYS A 81 3.43 -9.43 -4.67
N ASN A 82 3.44 -9.66 -3.37
CA ASN A 82 2.23 -10.04 -2.63
C ASN A 82 1.22 -8.91 -2.55
N TYR A 83 1.69 -7.68 -2.35
CA TYR A 83 0.82 -6.51 -2.37
C TYR A 83 0.31 -6.21 -3.77
N ALA A 84 1.17 -6.29 -4.79
CA ALA A 84 0.76 -6.10 -6.18
C ALA A 84 -0.39 -7.03 -6.58
N ARG A 85 -0.27 -8.35 -6.32
CA ARG A 85 -1.34 -9.31 -6.59
C ARG A 85 -2.67 -8.97 -5.90
N GLN A 86 -2.62 -8.48 -4.66
CA GLN A 86 -3.84 -8.06 -3.95
C GLN A 86 -4.46 -6.82 -4.58
N ILE A 87 -3.63 -5.85 -4.95
CA ILE A 87 -4.07 -4.62 -5.62
C ILE A 87 -4.67 -4.96 -6.98
N GLU A 88 -4.01 -5.79 -7.79
CA GLU A 88 -4.51 -6.25 -9.09
C GLU A 88 -5.87 -6.95 -8.99
N GLN A 89 -6.05 -7.81 -7.98
CA GLN A 89 -7.34 -8.48 -7.74
C GLN A 89 -8.45 -7.47 -7.43
N LYS A 90 -8.17 -6.47 -6.60
CA LYS A 90 -9.14 -5.42 -6.27
C LYS A 90 -9.39 -4.47 -7.44
N LEU A 91 -8.36 -4.11 -8.21
CA LEU A 91 -8.46 -3.28 -9.41
C LEU A 91 -9.29 -3.95 -10.51
N LYS A 92 -9.22 -5.28 -10.66
CA LYS A 92 -10.08 -6.03 -11.60
C LYS A 92 -11.57 -5.91 -11.29
N GLN A 93 -11.92 -5.64 -10.04
CA GLN A 93 -13.30 -5.45 -9.57
C GLN A 93 -13.71 -3.97 -9.55
N SER A 94 -12.77 -3.05 -9.72
CA SER A 94 -13.00 -1.61 -9.75
C SER A 94 -13.27 -1.13 -11.17
N ASN A 95 -14.19 -0.17 -11.30
CA ASN A 95 -14.43 0.57 -12.54
C ASN A 95 -13.68 1.92 -12.57
N ALA A 96 -12.65 2.10 -11.74
CA ALA A 96 -11.82 3.28 -11.74
C ALA A 96 -11.08 3.46 -13.06
N SER A 97 -10.97 4.71 -13.49
CA SER A 97 -10.29 5.10 -14.73
C SER A 97 -8.78 5.29 -14.52
N VAL A 98 -8.36 5.61 -13.30
CA VAL A 98 -6.97 5.89 -12.92
C VAL A 98 -6.68 5.21 -11.58
N ALA A 99 -5.48 4.64 -11.45
CA ALA A 99 -4.96 4.09 -10.20
C ALA A 99 -3.98 5.09 -9.57
N LEU A 100 -4.43 5.76 -8.51
CA LEU A 100 -3.65 6.75 -7.76
C LEU A 100 -2.94 6.06 -6.59
N CYS A 101 -1.62 6.17 -6.57
CA CYS A 101 -0.74 5.71 -5.50
C CYS A 101 -0.19 6.94 -4.76
N PRO A 102 -0.97 7.54 -3.85
CA PRO A 102 -0.63 8.80 -3.15
C PRO A 102 0.60 8.65 -2.25
N GLU A 103 1.01 7.43 -1.98
CA GLU A 103 2.09 7.09 -1.07
C GLU A 103 2.81 5.80 -1.50
N ASN A 104 4.05 5.67 -1.07
CA ASN A 104 4.87 4.46 -1.12
C ASN A 104 5.00 3.79 -2.51
N ILE A 105 5.97 4.30 -3.28
CA ILE A 105 6.37 3.83 -4.62
C ILE A 105 6.73 2.33 -4.66
N VAL A 106 7.08 1.69 -3.54
CA VAL A 106 7.60 0.32 -3.51
C VAL A 106 6.56 -0.72 -3.95
N LEU A 107 5.28 -0.43 -3.71
CA LEU A 107 4.18 -1.33 -4.04
C LEU A 107 3.95 -1.41 -5.55
N ILE A 108 4.20 -0.32 -6.27
CA ILE A 108 3.82 -0.19 -7.67
C ILE A 108 4.72 -0.97 -8.62
N ALA A 109 5.94 -1.29 -8.18
CA ALA A 109 6.98 -1.84 -9.03
C ALA A 109 6.59 -3.19 -9.67
N TYR A 110 5.61 -3.89 -9.11
CA TYR A 110 5.12 -5.18 -9.59
C TYR A 110 3.63 -5.16 -9.96
N ILE A 111 2.94 -4.01 -9.90
CA ILE A 111 1.52 -3.94 -10.23
C ILE A 111 1.34 -4.00 -11.74
N GLU A 112 0.55 -4.95 -12.20
CA GLU A 112 0.07 -5.01 -13.58
C GLU A 112 -1.41 -4.62 -13.65
N CYS A 113 -1.72 -3.41 -14.15
CA CYS A 113 -3.09 -2.96 -14.34
C CYS A 113 -3.30 -2.28 -15.70
N LYS A 114 -4.57 -2.20 -16.13
CA LYS A 114 -4.95 -1.52 -17.38
C LYS A 114 -5.06 0.00 -17.20
N GLN A 115 -5.41 0.42 -15.99
CA GLN A 115 -5.49 1.82 -15.61
C GLN A 115 -4.10 2.46 -15.62
N PRO A 116 -3.97 3.73 -16.04
CA PRO A 116 -2.76 4.50 -15.79
C PRO A 116 -2.46 4.55 -14.29
N LEU A 117 -1.21 4.28 -13.94
CA LEU A 117 -0.68 4.44 -12.59
C LEU A 117 -0.16 5.87 -12.42
N VAL A 118 -0.62 6.56 -11.38
CA VAL A 118 -0.21 7.93 -11.03
C VAL A 118 0.40 7.94 -9.64
N LEU A 119 1.52 8.64 -9.48
CA LEU A 119 2.30 8.80 -8.26
C LEU A 119 2.14 10.21 -7.68
#